data_AF-A0A433PSL7-F1
#
_entry.id   AF-A0A433PSL7-F1
#
_cell.length_a   1.000
_cell.length_b   1.000
_cell.length_c   1.000
_cell.angle_alpha   90.00
_cell.angle_beta   90.00
_cell.angle_gamma   90.00
#
_symmetry.space_group_name_H-M   'P 1'
#
loop_
_entity.id
_entity.type
_entity.pdbx_description
1 polymer ?
#
loop_
_entity_poly.entity_id
_entity_poly.type
_entity_poly.pdbx_seq_one_letter_code
_entity_poly.pdbx_strand_id
1 'polypeptide(L)'
;MSEYTSIPPADFATESQSLRQLPPETLLSEIVRLQNSTNHLRRSNVELMEFDPDDPDFVRAVEENRQVIARQDTRIETILSVIREVLGDAAESAVRSTVLTNTLPNGGPAVSELQTEESSVTPTVAHPVLSECSVIRSQTLPTTSTETSTPFAASMDEQEDDTGVYL
;
A
#
# COMPACT_ATOMS: atom_id res chain seq x y z
N MET A 1 5.31 -4.18 -25.47
CA MET A 1 6.33 -4.30 -24.40
C MET A 1 5.97 -3.27 -23.35
N SER A 2 5.96 -3.62 -22.07
CA SER A 2 5.73 -2.63 -21.00
C SER A 2 7.01 -1.83 -20.79
N GLU A 3 6.92 -0.51 -20.84
CA GLU A 3 8.06 0.36 -20.58
C GLU A 3 8.38 0.33 -19.09
N TYR A 4 9.46 -0.38 -18.74
CA TYR A 4 9.97 -0.39 -17.37
C TYR A 4 10.74 0.91 -17.15
N THR A 5 10.01 1.99 -16.84
CA THR A 5 10.57 3.31 -16.54
C THR A 5 11.46 3.20 -15.31
N SER A 6 12.76 2.99 -15.54
CA SER A 6 13.80 3.05 -14.50
C SER A 6 13.68 4.37 -13.77
N ILE A 7 13.21 4.31 -12.52
CA ILE A 7 13.20 5.45 -11.61
C ILE A 7 14.66 5.91 -11.51
N PRO A 8 15.00 7.13 -11.95
CA PRO A 8 16.39 7.58 -11.92
C PRO A 8 16.87 7.59 -10.46
N PRO A 9 18.15 7.30 -10.20
CA PRO A 9 18.68 7.39 -8.85
C PRO A 9 18.46 8.81 -8.32
N ALA A 10 17.70 8.92 -7.23
CA ALA A 10 17.39 10.21 -6.64
C ALA A 10 18.69 10.88 -6.19
N ASP A 11 19.08 11.95 -6.88
CA ASP A 11 20.15 12.81 -6.42
C ASP A 11 19.70 13.51 -5.13
N PHE A 12 20.36 13.18 -4.02
CA PHE A 12 20.09 13.75 -2.71
C PHE A 12 20.22 15.28 -2.68
N ALA A 13 21.05 15.89 -3.56
CA ALA A 13 21.12 17.35 -3.67
C ALA A 13 19.84 17.93 -4.30
N THR A 14 19.36 17.35 -5.41
CA THR A 14 18.08 17.71 -6.04
C THR A 14 16.88 17.43 -5.13
N GLU A 15 16.85 16.30 -4.41
CA GLU A 15 15.78 16.00 -3.46
C GLU A 15 15.76 16.96 -2.26
N SER A 16 16.90 17.20 -1.60
CA SER A 16 16.93 18.14 -0.47
C SER A 16 16.56 19.57 -0.86
N GLN A 17 16.84 19.99 -2.10
CA GLN A 17 16.36 21.26 -2.65
C GLN A 17 14.83 21.30 -2.85
N SER A 18 14.19 20.19 -3.23
CA SER A 18 12.73 20.13 -3.36
C SER A 18 12.05 20.13 -1.98
N LEU A 19 12.58 19.37 -1.01
CA LEU A 19 12.05 19.30 0.35
C LEU A 19 12.03 20.66 1.06
N ARG A 20 13.05 21.51 0.86
CA ARG A 20 13.11 22.89 1.39
C ARG A 20 11.98 23.81 0.92
N GLN A 21 11.27 23.45 -0.15
CA GLN A 21 10.17 24.23 -0.73
C GLN A 21 8.78 23.71 -0.29
N LEU A 22 8.71 22.62 0.47
CA LEU A 22 7.46 22.04 0.96
C LEU A 22 7.03 22.67 2.30
N PRO A 23 5.72 22.78 2.57
CA PRO A 23 5.21 23.15 3.89
C PRO A 23 5.69 22.18 4.98
N PRO A 24 5.94 22.64 6.22
CA PRO A 24 6.36 21.78 7.33
C PRO A 24 5.43 20.59 7.56
N GLU A 25 4.12 20.77 7.39
CA GLU A 25 3.09 19.73 7.53
C GLU A 25 3.25 18.61 6.49
N THR A 26 3.72 18.95 5.28
CA THR A 26 4.06 17.99 4.22
C THR A 26 5.32 17.20 4.59
N LEU A 27 6.33 17.84 5.18
CA LEU A 27 7.54 17.17 5.66
C LEU A 27 7.22 16.19 6.81
N LEU A 28 6.36 16.58 7.74
CA LEU A 28 5.93 15.73 8.86
C LEU A 28 5.10 14.53 8.38
N SER A 29 4.15 14.72 7.48
CA SER A 29 3.34 13.63 6.93
C SER A 29 4.17 12.65 6.09
N GLU A 30 5.19 13.13 5.37
CA GLU A 30 6.12 12.27 4.64
C GLU A 30 7.01 11.43 5.57
N ILE A 31 7.48 11.99 6.70
CA ILE A 31 8.16 11.21 7.76
C ILE A 31 7.25 10.08 8.26
N VAL A 32 5.99 10.38 8.62
CA VAL A 32 5.04 9.36 9.11
C VAL A 32 4.78 8.27 8.05
N ARG A 33 4.66 8.64 6.77
CA ARG A 33 4.50 7.68 5.68
C ARG A 33 5.73 6.76 5.51
N LEU A 34 6.94 7.32 5.61
CA LEU A 34 8.19 6.56 5.54
C LEU A 34 8.38 5.65 6.78
N GLN A 35 8.02 6.11 7.97
CA GLN A 35 8.01 5.28 9.17
C GLN A 35 7.05 4.09 9.04
N ASN A 36 5.82 4.31 8.59
CA ASN A 36 4.86 3.24 8.39
C ASN A 36 5.37 2.21 7.36
N SER A 37 5.94 2.68 6.24
CA SER A 37 6.58 1.81 5.23
C SER A 37 7.72 0.98 5.83
N THR A 38 8.67 1.60 6.52
CA THR A 38 9.80 0.85 7.14
C THR A 38 9.33 -0.12 8.21
N ASN A 39 8.32 0.22 9.01
CA ASN A 39 7.75 -0.68 10.01
C ASN A 39 7.02 -1.88 9.38
N HIS A 40 6.29 -1.70 8.28
CA HIS A 40 5.70 -2.81 7.53
C HIS A 40 6.77 -3.72 6.90
N LEU A 41 7.85 -3.17 6.34
CA LEU A 41 8.97 -3.94 5.80
C LEU A 41 9.74 -4.70 6.90
N ARG A 42 10.01 -4.06 8.04
CA ARG A 42 10.62 -4.70 9.22
C ARG A 42 9.77 -5.87 9.74
N ARG A 43 8.44 -5.70 9.79
CA ARG A 43 7.50 -6.76 10.17
C ARG A 43 7.48 -7.91 9.15
N SER A 44 7.34 -7.59 7.86
CA SER A 44 7.34 -8.61 6.79
C SER A 44 8.64 -9.41 6.77
N ASN A 45 9.79 -8.78 7.05
CA ASN A 45 11.07 -9.48 7.17
C ASN A 45 11.13 -10.47 8.34
N VAL A 46 10.39 -10.23 9.42
CA VAL A 46 10.24 -11.21 10.51
C VAL A 46 9.31 -12.33 10.07
N GLU A 47 8.13 -12.00 9.53
CA GLU A 47 7.12 -12.98 9.09
C GLU A 47 7.65 -13.94 8.00
N LEU A 48 8.55 -13.49 7.13
CA LEU A 48 9.24 -14.35 6.14
C LEU A 48 10.21 -15.34 6.81
N MET A 49 11.06 -14.85 7.73
CA MET A 49 12.09 -15.68 8.40
C MET A 49 11.52 -16.58 9.50
N GLU A 50 10.32 -16.28 10.01
CA GLU A 50 9.54 -17.17 10.89
C GLU A 50 8.84 -18.29 10.11
N PHE A 51 8.58 -18.10 8.80
CA PHE A 51 7.94 -19.10 7.94
C PHE A 51 8.95 -20.12 7.39
N ASP A 52 10.01 -19.64 6.72
CA ASP A 52 11.15 -20.47 6.31
C ASP A 52 12.44 -19.60 6.26
N PRO A 53 13.43 -19.85 7.14
CA PRO A 53 14.67 -19.07 7.19
C PRO A 53 15.71 -19.50 6.15
N ASP A 54 15.57 -20.68 5.54
CA ASP A 54 16.53 -21.27 4.60
C ASP A 54 16.07 -21.13 3.12
N ASP A 55 14.83 -20.70 2.88
CA ASP A 55 14.31 -20.41 1.55
C ASP A 55 15.09 -19.25 0.85
N PRO A 56 15.66 -19.49 -0.34
CA PRO A 56 16.53 -18.52 -1.01
C PRO A 56 15.79 -17.32 -1.61
N ASP A 57 14.49 -17.44 -1.90
CA ASP A 57 13.67 -16.34 -2.38
C ASP A 57 13.25 -15.43 -1.21
N PHE A 58 12.95 -15.99 -0.03
CA PHE A 58 12.69 -15.21 1.18
C PHE A 58 13.95 -14.52 1.71
N VAL A 59 15.10 -15.19 1.72
CA VAL A 59 16.39 -14.56 2.07
C VAL A 59 16.72 -13.41 1.12
N ARG A 60 16.47 -13.55 -0.20
CA ARG A 60 16.62 -12.45 -1.16
C ARG A 60 15.64 -11.31 -0.90
N ALA A 61 14.36 -11.59 -0.69
CA ALA A 61 13.33 -10.59 -0.42
C ALA A 61 13.63 -9.78 0.86
N VAL A 62 14.12 -10.42 1.91
CA VAL A 62 14.56 -9.75 3.15
C VAL A 62 15.72 -8.79 2.89
N GLU A 63 16.68 -9.14 2.04
CA GLU A 63 17.82 -8.28 1.71
C GLU A 63 17.44 -7.12 0.78
N GLU A 64 16.55 -7.34 -0.19
CA GLU A 64 15.94 -6.27 -0.98
C GLU A 64 15.16 -5.29 -0.09
N ASN A 65 14.34 -5.80 0.84
CA ASN A 65 13.62 -4.99 1.82
C ASN A 65 14.57 -4.20 2.74
N ARG A 66 15.70 -4.78 3.20
CA ARG A 66 16.73 -4.05 3.98
C ARG A 66 17.29 -2.86 3.21
N GLN A 67 17.56 -3.00 1.91
CA GLN A 67 18.02 -1.90 1.07
C GLN A 67 16.95 -0.81 0.92
N VAL A 68 15.68 -1.17 0.81
CA VAL A 68 14.56 -0.20 0.79
C VAL A 68 14.46 0.53 2.13
N ILE A 69 14.53 -0.19 3.26
CA ILE A 69 14.51 0.39 4.62
C ILE A 69 15.66 1.39 4.78
N ALA A 70 16.90 1.03 4.43
CA ALA A 70 18.05 1.92 4.56
C ALA A 70 17.92 3.22 3.73
N ARG A 71 17.32 3.14 2.52
CA ARG A 71 17.01 4.34 1.71
C ARG A 71 15.91 5.19 2.36
N GLN A 72 14.88 4.57 2.92
CA GLN A 72 13.78 5.28 3.61
C GLN A 72 14.24 5.95 4.92
N ASP A 73 15.06 5.27 5.72
CA ASP A 73 15.66 5.84 6.95
C ASP A 73 16.60 7.03 6.59
N THR A 74 17.43 6.89 5.56
CA THR A 74 18.27 8.00 5.03
C THR A 74 17.43 9.22 4.60
N ARG A 75 16.26 8.96 4.02
CA ARG A 75 15.32 10.00 3.58
C ARG A 75 14.62 10.69 4.74
N ILE A 76 14.27 9.96 5.81
CA ILE A 76 13.78 10.55 7.07
C ILE A 76 14.84 11.50 7.66
N GLU A 77 16.10 11.08 7.74
CA GLU A 77 17.21 11.92 8.22
C GLU A 77 17.45 13.17 7.34
N THR A 78 17.27 13.04 6.03
CA THR A 78 17.31 14.19 5.10
C THR A 78 16.18 15.18 5.40
N ILE A 79 14.95 14.70 5.62
CA ILE A 79 13.80 15.56 5.97
C ILE A 79 13.99 16.20 7.36
N LEU A 80 14.49 15.46 8.36
CA LEU A 80 14.81 16.01 9.68
C LEU A 80 15.84 17.14 9.60
N SER A 81 16.87 17.00 8.75
CA SER A 81 17.84 18.09 8.54
C SER A 81 17.23 19.33 7.86
N VAL A 82 16.24 19.16 6.98
CA VAL A 82 15.49 20.29 6.40
C VAL A 82 14.57 20.95 7.43
N ILE A 83 13.88 20.17 8.28
CA ILE A 83 13.08 20.68 9.40
C ILE A 83 13.96 21.50 10.35
N ARG A 84 15.16 21.02 10.68
CA ARG A 84 16.14 21.77 11.49
C ARG A 84 16.56 23.09 10.84
N GLU A 85 16.79 23.11 9.53
CA GLU A 85 17.22 24.30 8.81
C GLU A 85 16.12 25.37 8.70
N VAL A 86 14.85 24.97 8.59
CA VAL A 86 13.72 25.87 8.37
C VAL A 86 12.97 26.23 9.66
N LEU A 87 12.90 25.34 10.66
CA LEU A 87 12.19 25.52 11.94
C LEU A 87 13.12 25.55 13.18
N GLY A 88 14.40 25.18 13.04
CA GLY A 88 15.37 25.14 14.14
C GLY A 88 15.44 23.81 14.91
N ASP A 89 16.49 23.66 15.71
CA ASP A 89 16.83 22.41 16.44
C ASP A 89 15.72 21.92 17.38
N ALA A 90 14.94 22.83 17.98
CA ALA A 90 13.84 22.48 18.87
C ALA A 90 12.70 21.75 18.15
N ALA A 91 12.43 22.10 16.89
CA ALA A 91 11.44 21.41 16.07
C ALA A 91 11.95 20.04 15.62
N GLU A 92 13.21 19.94 15.16
CA GLU A 92 13.81 18.66 14.78
C GLU A 92 13.80 17.67 15.96
N SER A 93 14.26 18.10 17.13
CA SER A 93 14.29 17.26 18.34
C SER A 93 12.90 16.75 18.75
N ALA A 94 11.86 17.59 18.67
CA ALA A 94 10.48 17.18 18.95
C ALA A 94 9.96 16.13 17.95
N VAL A 95 10.28 16.31 16.66
CA VAL A 95 9.90 15.35 15.60
C VAL A 95 10.68 14.05 15.75
N ARG A 96 12.01 14.10 15.93
CA ARG A 96 12.85 12.91 16.13
C ARG A 96 12.46 12.12 17.38
N SER A 97 12.10 12.80 18.47
CA SER A 97 11.54 12.16 19.67
C SER A 97 10.27 11.36 19.35
N THR A 98 9.32 11.98 18.63
CA THR A 98 8.06 11.35 18.20
C THR A 98 8.30 10.18 17.23
N VAL A 99 9.26 10.32 16.31
CA VAL A 99 9.71 9.27 15.39
C VAL A 99 10.21 8.05 16.18
N LEU A 100 11.09 8.26 17.16
CA LEU A 100 11.65 7.18 17.99
C LEU A 100 10.57 6.47 18.81
N THR A 101 9.64 7.19 19.45
CA THR A 101 8.57 6.57 20.26
C THR A 101 7.63 5.70 19.42
N ASN A 102 7.37 6.08 18.16
CA ASN A 102 6.50 5.33 17.24
C ASN A 102 7.17 4.10 16.60
N THR A 103 8.41 3.77 16.98
CA THR A 103 9.14 2.59 16.48
C THR A 103 9.00 1.38 17.42
N LEU A 104 8.27 1.51 18.53
CA LEU A 104 7.88 0.38 19.39
C LEU A 104 6.70 -0.41 18.78
N PRO A 105 6.69 -1.75 18.87
CA PRO A 105 5.71 -2.57 18.15
C PRO A 105 4.33 -2.60 18.83
N ASN A 106 3.30 -2.61 17.96
CA ASN A 106 1.90 -2.98 18.22
C ASN A 106 1.05 -1.94 18.99
N GLY A 107 -0.07 -1.49 18.39
CA GLY A 107 -1.00 -0.54 19.03
C GLY A 107 -2.09 0.08 18.14
N GLY A 108 -1.85 0.20 16.83
CA GLY A 108 -2.81 0.75 15.86
C GLY A 108 -2.94 2.29 15.89
N PRO A 109 -3.65 2.89 14.92
CA PRO A 109 -3.87 4.33 14.90
C PRO A 109 -4.94 4.73 15.91
N ALA A 110 -4.52 5.45 16.96
CA ALA A 110 -5.44 6.22 17.80
C ALA A 110 -5.97 7.42 16.99
N VAL A 111 -6.99 7.17 16.16
CA VAL A 111 -7.78 8.25 15.54
C VAL A 111 -8.54 8.99 16.64
N SER A 112 -8.02 10.14 17.04
CA SER A 112 -8.67 11.08 17.96
C SER A 112 -9.88 11.75 17.30
N GLU A 113 -10.93 10.97 17.07
CA GLU A 113 -12.22 11.48 16.60
C GLU A 113 -12.92 12.20 17.76
N LEU A 114 -12.84 13.54 17.78
CA LEU A 114 -13.59 14.36 18.74
C LEU A 114 -15.10 14.30 18.42
N GLN A 115 -15.79 13.32 18.99
CA GLN A 115 -17.24 13.32 19.07
C GLN A 115 -17.68 14.19 20.26
N THR A 116 -17.92 15.47 19.98
CA THR A 116 -18.48 16.42 20.95
C THR A 116 -20.01 16.34 20.97
N GLU A 117 -20.55 15.89 22.10
CA GLU A 117 -21.83 16.30 22.73
C GLU A 117 -23.05 16.54 21.82
N GLU A 118 -24.01 15.61 21.85
CA GLU A 118 -25.41 15.84 22.25
C GLU A 118 -26.15 14.47 22.36
N SER A 119 -27.20 14.21 23.14
CA SER A 119 -27.82 14.87 24.30
C SER A 119 -29.15 14.12 24.56
N SER A 120 -29.15 13.06 25.39
CA SER A 120 -30.37 12.46 26.01
C SER A 120 -31.46 11.88 25.07
N VAL A 121 -32.53 11.19 25.49
CA VAL A 121 -32.98 10.67 26.80
C VAL A 121 -33.48 9.21 26.59
N THR A 122 -33.40 8.34 27.60
CA THR A 122 -34.19 7.08 27.61
C THR A 122 -35.61 7.32 28.15
N PRO A 123 -36.62 6.57 27.69
CA PRO A 123 -37.20 5.59 28.63
C PRO A 123 -37.78 4.29 28.02
N THR A 124 -37.69 3.25 28.86
CA THR A 124 -38.53 2.05 29.00
C THR A 124 -39.99 2.12 28.51
N VAL A 125 -40.46 1.07 27.82
CA VAL A 125 -41.76 0.36 28.03
C VAL A 125 -41.76 -0.97 27.24
N ALA A 126 -42.68 -1.90 27.57
CA ALA A 126 -42.66 -3.31 27.12
C ALA A 126 -43.59 -3.66 25.92
N HIS A 127 -43.49 -4.92 25.46
CA HIS A 127 -44.37 -5.67 24.54
C HIS A 127 -45.89 -5.50 24.80
N PRO A 128 -46.83 -5.85 23.88
CA PRO A 128 -46.74 -6.71 22.66
C PRO A 128 -46.93 -5.89 21.33
N VAL A 129 -47.43 -6.32 20.16
CA VAL A 129 -48.25 -7.48 19.68
C VAL A 129 -47.95 -7.84 18.20
N LEU A 130 -48.54 -8.94 17.71
CA LEU A 130 -48.52 -9.43 16.31
C LEU A 130 -49.26 -8.54 15.31
N SER A 131 -48.78 -8.50 14.06
CA SER A 131 -49.63 -8.55 12.85
C SER A 131 -48.82 -9.10 11.66
N GLU A 132 -49.50 -9.66 10.66
CA GLU A 132 -48.90 -10.47 9.59
C GLU A 132 -48.60 -9.68 8.31
N CYS A 133 -47.57 -10.11 7.57
CA CYS A 133 -47.63 -10.10 6.09
C CYS A 133 -46.64 -11.13 5.47
N SER A 134 -47.24 -12.25 5.09
CA SER A 134 -46.93 -13.16 3.96
C SER A 134 -46.08 -12.59 2.80
N VAL A 135 -45.38 -13.33 1.91
CA VAL A 135 -45.14 -14.78 1.64
C VAL A 135 -44.24 -14.87 0.38
N ILE A 136 -43.34 -15.87 0.26
CA ILE A 136 -42.71 -16.42 -0.99
C ILE A 136 -42.08 -15.42 -2.01
N ARG A 137 -40.79 -15.60 -2.33
CA ARG A 137 -40.36 -16.18 -3.64
C ARG A 137 -38.87 -16.58 -3.71
N SER A 138 -38.62 -17.86 -3.95
CA SER A 138 -37.31 -18.38 -4.39
C SER A 138 -37.34 -18.62 -5.91
N GLN A 139 -36.35 -18.12 -6.67
CA GLN A 139 -36.01 -18.45 -8.07
C GLN A 139 -34.96 -17.44 -8.58
N THR A 140 -34.02 -17.69 -9.51
CA THR A 140 -33.32 -18.89 -10.05
C THR A 140 -32.17 -18.36 -10.92
N LEU A 141 -31.22 -19.21 -11.30
CA LEU A 141 -30.17 -18.86 -12.29
C LEU A 141 -30.78 -18.46 -13.65
N PRO A 142 -30.30 -17.37 -14.30
CA PRO A 142 -30.51 -17.16 -15.73
C PRO A 142 -29.56 -18.06 -16.54
N THR A 143 -30.10 -18.82 -17.49
CA THR A 143 -29.34 -19.75 -18.34
C THR A 143 -28.64 -19.03 -19.50
N THR A 144 -27.44 -19.50 -19.84
CA THR A 144 -26.80 -19.22 -21.13
C THR A 144 -27.61 -19.81 -22.29
N SER A 145 -27.96 -18.99 -23.29
CA SER A 145 -27.93 -19.33 -24.72
C SER A 145 -28.56 -18.22 -25.56
N THR A 146 -27.76 -17.61 -26.44
CA THR A 146 -28.24 -16.89 -27.62
C THR A 146 -27.37 -17.32 -28.79
N GLU A 147 -27.91 -18.18 -29.65
CA GLU A 147 -27.27 -18.55 -30.91
C GLU A 147 -27.43 -17.40 -31.90
N THR A 148 -26.37 -17.06 -32.65
CA THR A 148 -26.48 -16.28 -33.87
C THR A 148 -25.59 -16.93 -34.92
N SER A 149 -26.22 -17.45 -35.96
CA SER A 149 -25.59 -18.26 -37.00
C SER A 149 -25.05 -17.39 -38.14
N THR A 150 -23.78 -17.59 -38.50
CA THR A 150 -23.21 -17.19 -39.79
C THR A 150 -22.21 -18.29 -40.24
N PRO A 151 -22.24 -18.79 -41.48
CA PRO A 151 -21.55 -20.04 -41.83
C PRO A 151 -20.30 -19.88 -42.71
N PHE A 152 -19.60 -21.01 -42.88
CA PHE A 152 -18.89 -21.42 -44.11
C PHE A 152 -17.68 -20.58 -44.59
N ALA A 153 -16.47 -21.07 -44.28
CA ALA A 153 -15.50 -21.50 -45.30
C ALA A 153 -14.41 -22.37 -44.65
N ALA A 154 -13.91 -23.37 -45.37
CA ALA A 154 -12.73 -24.13 -44.98
C ALA A 154 -11.67 -24.00 -46.08
N SER A 155 -10.46 -23.59 -45.68
CA SER A 155 -9.25 -23.73 -46.48
C SER A 155 -8.08 -23.93 -45.52
N MET A 156 -7.64 -25.18 -45.39
CA MET A 156 -6.23 -25.44 -45.15
C MET A 156 -5.49 -24.96 -46.39
N ASP A 157 -4.38 -24.25 -46.21
CA ASP A 157 -3.38 -24.07 -47.26
C ASP A 157 -2.01 -24.26 -46.58
N GLU A 158 -1.33 -25.33 -46.97
CA GLU A 158 0.01 -25.68 -46.47
C GLU A 158 1.03 -25.10 -47.46
N GLN A 159 1.82 -24.13 -47.02
CA GLN A 159 3.02 -23.71 -47.75
C GLN A 159 4.27 -24.03 -46.93
N GLU A 160 4.81 -25.22 -47.19
CA GLU A 160 6.18 -25.59 -46.85
C GLU A 160 7.14 -24.84 -47.79
N ASP A 161 7.64 -23.67 -47.39
CA ASP A 161 8.76 -23.03 -48.07
C ASP A 161 10.09 -23.74 -47.68
N ASP A 162 10.29 -24.95 -48.21
CA ASP A 162 11.62 -25.55 -48.26
C ASP A 162 12.49 -24.75 -49.24
N THR A 163 13.58 -24.19 -48.73
CA THR A 163 14.78 -23.97 -49.54
C THR A 163 16.04 -23.94 -48.68
N GLY A 164 16.46 -25.11 -48.22
CA GLY A 164 17.80 -25.25 -47.67
C GLY A 164 18.89 -24.99 -48.73
N VAL A 165 19.73 -23.97 -48.52
CA VAL A 165 21.01 -23.82 -49.25
C VAL A 165 22.16 -23.77 -48.24
N TYR A 166 22.84 -24.90 -48.09
CA TYR A 166 24.19 -24.95 -47.53
C TYR A 166 25.20 -24.53 -48.59
N LEU A 167 26.04 -23.53 -48.31
CA LEU A 167 27.48 -23.50 -48.57
C LEU A 167 28.12 -22.21 -48.01
#